data_AF-A0A9P0ZR05-F1
#
_entry.id   AF-A0A9P0ZR05-F1
#
_cell.length_a   1.000
_cell.length_b   1.000
_cell.length_c   1.000
_cell.angle_alpha   90.00
_cell.angle_beta   90.00
_cell.angle_gamma   90.00
#
_symmetry.space_group_name_H-M   'P 1'
#
loop_
_entity.id
_entity.type
_entity.pdbx_description
1 polymer ?
#
loop_
_entity_poly.entity_id
_entity_poly.type
_entity_poly.pdbx_seq_one_letter_code
_entity_poly.pdbx_strand_id
1 'polypeptide(L)'
;MEDNVYAMKNFMVLDNYQLYETTSHPYILEFVSRTKVVHSDKEFPNFMYDLQPFEMLQAQRVLNDRLLIDVIGKVVGRCAPHTHVINNRTKRLMELTLEDSEYTLII
;
A
#
# COMPACT_ATOMS: atom_id res chain seq x y z
N MET A 1 -14.18 5.83 -5.40
CA MET A 1 -14.21 4.74 -4.41
C MET A 1 -13.22 3.71 -4.91
N GLU A 2 -12.52 3.01 -4.01
CA GLU A 2 -11.62 1.91 -4.41
C GLU A 2 -12.41 0.84 -5.20
N ASP A 3 -11.72 0.06 -6.03
CA ASP A 3 -12.30 -1.00 -6.89
C ASP A 3 -13.31 -0.51 -7.97
N ASN A 4 -13.25 0.76 -8.36
CA ASN A 4 -14.04 1.30 -9.47
C ASN A 4 -13.13 1.81 -10.61
N VAL A 5 -13.62 1.72 -11.84
CA VAL A 5 -12.88 2.18 -13.03
C VAL A 5 -13.27 3.61 -13.39
N TYR A 6 -12.27 4.46 -13.62
CA TYR A 6 -12.47 5.86 -13.99
C TYR A 6 -11.66 6.22 -15.22
N ALA A 7 -12.25 7.00 -16.13
CA ALA A 7 -11.51 7.68 -17.19
C ALA A 7 -11.07 9.05 -16.68
N MET A 8 -9.77 9.33 -16.79
CA MET A 8 -9.15 10.57 -16.31
C MET A 8 -8.50 11.34 -17.45
N LYS A 9 -8.56 12.67 -17.40
CA LYS A 9 -7.85 13.55 -18.33
C LYS A 9 -7.47 14.88 -17.69
N ASN A 10 -6.55 15.61 -18.32
CA ASN A 10 -6.05 16.91 -17.89
C ASN A 10 -5.36 16.89 -16.51
N PHE A 11 -4.65 15.81 -16.18
CA PHE A 11 -3.74 15.72 -15.03
C PHE A 11 -2.33 16.15 -15.45
N MET A 12 -1.44 16.36 -14.47
CA MET A 12 0.00 16.52 -14.69
C MET A 12 0.71 15.19 -14.49
N VAL A 13 1.84 15.01 -15.17
CA VAL A 13 2.76 13.88 -14.98
C VAL A 13 4.05 14.45 -14.41
N LEU A 14 4.46 13.96 -13.25
CA LEU A 14 5.65 14.42 -12.52
C LEU A 14 6.59 13.24 -12.28
N ASP A 15 7.86 13.53 -12.05
CA ASP A 15 8.83 12.51 -11.62
C ASP A 15 8.47 11.98 -10.22
N ASN A 16 8.64 10.66 -10.04
CA ASN A 16 8.37 9.99 -8.78
C ASN A 16 9.58 10.12 -7.82
N TYR A 17 9.67 11.24 -7.09
CA TYR A 17 10.68 11.49 -6.05
C TYR A 17 10.07 11.57 -4.64
N GLN A 18 9.10 10.70 -4.33
CA GLN A 18 8.47 10.70 -3.02
C GLN A 18 9.36 10.06 -1.95
N LEU A 19 9.21 10.50 -0.69
CA LEU A 19 9.93 9.91 0.44
C LEU A 19 9.55 8.43 0.65
N TYR A 20 8.28 8.11 0.36
CA TYR A 20 7.71 6.77 0.33
C TYR A 20 7.06 6.55 -1.03
N GLU A 21 7.59 5.63 -1.80
CA GLU A 21 7.12 5.34 -3.15
C GLU A 21 5.98 4.33 -3.08
N THR A 22 4.79 4.75 -3.48
CA THR A 22 3.59 3.89 -3.57
C THR A 22 3.56 3.06 -4.86
N THR A 23 4.48 3.35 -5.78
CA THR A 23 4.66 2.64 -7.05
C THR A 23 6.12 2.73 -7.46
N SER A 24 6.63 1.68 -8.12
CA SER A 24 7.97 1.65 -8.71
C SER A 24 8.05 2.39 -10.06
N HIS A 25 6.93 2.91 -10.56
CA HIS A 25 6.90 3.65 -11.83
C HIS A 25 7.65 4.99 -11.69
N PRO A 26 8.46 5.41 -12.68
CA PRO A 26 9.27 6.64 -12.59
C PRO A 26 8.45 7.93 -12.56
N TYR A 27 7.13 7.84 -12.82
CA TYR A 27 6.24 8.99 -12.86
C TYR A 27 4.98 8.77 -12.03
N ILE A 28 4.44 9.87 -11.50
CA ILE A 28 3.17 9.94 -10.79
C ILE A 28 2.21 10.92 -11.48
N LEU A 29 0.91 10.73 -11.23
CA LEU A 29 -0.13 11.63 -11.73
C LEU A 29 -0.53 12.63 -10.63
N GLU A 30 -0.47 13.92 -10.93
CA GLU A 30 -0.93 15.00 -10.05
C GLU A 30 -2.24 15.61 -10.55
N PHE A 31 -3.21 15.73 -9.65
CA PHE A 31 -4.50 16.35 -9.95
C PHE A 31 -4.39 17.86 -9.85
N VAL A 32 -4.92 18.53 -10.87
CA VAL A 32 -4.96 19.99 -10.96
C VAL A 32 -6.39 20.47 -11.16
N SER A 33 -6.63 21.78 -11.05
CA SER A 33 -7.98 22.38 -11.15
C SER A 33 -8.74 21.99 -12.43
N ARG A 34 -8.03 21.67 -13.52
CA ARG A 34 -8.61 21.27 -14.81
C ARG A 34 -8.77 19.76 -14.99
N THR A 35 -8.31 18.94 -14.04
CA THR A 35 -8.41 17.48 -14.09
C THR A 35 -9.87 17.06 -14.09
N LYS A 36 -10.22 16.14 -14.99
CA LYS A 36 -11.56 15.57 -15.09
C LYS A 36 -11.48 14.08 -14.85
N VAL A 37 -12.37 13.59 -13.99
CA VAL A 37 -12.52 12.17 -13.64
C VAL A 37 -13.98 11.79 -13.87
N VAL A 38 -14.23 10.75 -14.65
CA VAL A 38 -15.58 10.24 -14.92
C VAL A 38 -15.61 8.73 -14.71
N HIS A 39 -16.70 8.20 -14.18
CA HIS A 39 -16.90 6.76 -14.06
C HIS A 39 -16.82 6.10 -15.45
N SER A 40 -16.27 4.89 -15.50
CA SER A 40 -16.17 4.11 -16.72
C SER A 40 -16.65 2.70 -16.48
N ASP A 41 -17.61 2.24 -17.28
CA ASP A 41 -18.13 0.86 -17.23
C ASP A 41 -17.30 -0.10 -18.10
N LYS A 42 -16.04 0.26 -18.36
CA LYS A 42 -15.15 -0.52 -19.21
C LYS A 42 -14.50 -1.59 -18.36
N GLU A 43 -14.40 -2.79 -18.91
CA GLU A 43 -13.56 -3.83 -18.34
C GLU A 43 -12.11 -3.32 -18.29
N PHE A 44 -11.52 -3.39 -17.11
CA PHE A 44 -10.14 -3.00 -16.86
C PHE A 44 -9.46 -4.10 -16.04
N PRO A 45 -8.21 -4.46 -16.33
CA PRO A 45 -7.52 -5.48 -15.56
C PRO A 45 -7.33 -5.05 -14.10
N ASN A 46 -7.77 -5.89 -13.17
CA ASN A 46 -7.55 -5.69 -11.74
C ASN A 46 -6.23 -6.35 -11.30
N PHE A 47 -5.11 -5.77 -11.73
CA PHE A 47 -3.79 -6.11 -11.18
C PHE A 47 -3.49 -5.18 -10.00
N MET A 48 -4.09 -5.47 -8.85
CA MET A 48 -4.05 -4.58 -7.68
C MET A 48 -2.83 -4.76 -6.77
N TYR A 49 -2.14 -5.91 -6.84
CA TYR A 49 -1.13 -6.28 -5.84
C TYR A 49 0.14 -6.87 -6.47
N ASP A 50 1.29 -6.50 -5.92
CA ASP A 50 2.60 -7.13 -6.18
C ASP A 50 3.06 -7.91 -4.94
N LEU A 51 2.38 -9.03 -4.68
CA LEU A 51 2.50 -9.80 -3.44
C LEU A 51 3.90 -10.37 -3.22
N GLN A 52 4.49 -10.05 -2.07
CA GLN A 52 5.77 -10.60 -1.63
C GLN A 52 5.57 -11.76 -0.64
N PRO A 53 6.26 -12.91 -0.84
CA PRO A 53 6.25 -14.01 0.13
C PRO A 53 6.86 -13.60 1.47
N PHE A 54 6.38 -14.16 2.58
CA PHE A 54 6.88 -13.79 3.90
C PHE A 54 8.34 -14.22 4.10
N GLU A 55 8.75 -15.33 3.48
CA GLU A 55 10.14 -15.79 3.45
C GLU A 55 11.10 -14.68 3.00
N MET A 56 10.76 -13.96 1.92
CA MET A 56 11.61 -12.90 1.37
C MET A 56 11.76 -11.74 2.37
N LEU A 57 10.68 -11.41 3.08
CA LEU A 57 10.69 -10.34 4.08
C LEU A 57 11.54 -10.71 5.31
N GLN A 58 11.50 -11.97 5.73
CA GLN A 58 12.27 -12.47 6.87
C GLN A 58 13.75 -12.71 6.52
N ALA A 59 14.05 -13.10 5.28
CA ALA A 59 15.42 -13.30 4.80
C ALA A 59 16.20 -11.99 4.66
N GLN A 60 15.51 -10.86 4.47
CA GLN A 60 16.12 -9.55 4.36
C GLN A 60 16.46 -8.98 5.76
N ARG A 61 17.76 -8.78 6.01
CA ARG A 61 18.25 -8.17 7.27
C ARG A 61 17.75 -6.74 7.49
N VAL A 62 17.55 -5.99 6.39
CA VAL A 62 17.07 -4.60 6.39
C VAL A 62 16.15 -4.45 5.19
N LEU A 63 14.88 -4.14 5.43
CA LEU A 63 13.91 -3.78 4.39
C LEU A 63 14.18 -2.34 3.92
N ASN A 64 13.90 -2.06 2.65
CA ASN A 64 13.90 -0.69 2.16
C ASN A 64 12.68 0.06 2.74
N ASP A 65 12.91 1.00 3.65
CA ASP A 65 11.87 1.75 4.34
C ASP A 65 11.12 2.76 3.47
N ARG A 66 11.57 2.95 2.21
CA ARG A 66 10.92 3.82 1.22
C ARG A 66 9.92 3.11 0.32
N LEU A 67 10.03 1.80 0.16
CA LEU A 67 9.17 1.03 -0.75
C LEU A 67 8.04 0.37 0.04
N LEU A 68 6.81 0.52 -0.45
CA LEU A 68 5.67 -0.24 0.06
C LEU A 68 5.75 -1.69 -0.41
N ILE A 69 5.18 -2.59 0.41
CA ILE A 69 5.20 -4.03 0.19
C ILE A 69 3.77 -4.54 0.33
N ASP A 70 3.32 -5.31 -0.66
CA ASP A 70 2.03 -5.99 -0.58
C ASP A 70 2.23 -7.39 0.01
N VAL A 71 1.41 -7.75 1.00
CA VAL A 71 1.43 -9.06 1.64
C VAL A 71 0.02 -9.62 1.74
N ILE A 72 -0.10 -10.93 1.62
CA ILE A 72 -1.37 -11.65 1.85
C ILE A 72 -1.11 -12.85 2.75
N GLY A 73 -1.95 -13.02 3.76
CA GLY A 73 -1.89 -14.15 4.66
C GLY A 73 -3.14 -14.28 5.50
N LYS A 74 -3.31 -15.44 6.12
CA LYS A 74 -4.40 -15.71 7.05
C LYS A 74 -4.12 -15.00 8.36
N VAL A 75 -5.09 -14.23 8.86
CA VAL A 75 -5.01 -13.66 10.21
C VAL A 75 -5.17 -14.78 11.23
N VAL A 76 -4.15 -15.00 12.06
CA VAL A 76 -4.13 -16.03 13.12
C VAL A 76 -4.03 -15.45 14.52
N GLY A 77 -3.65 -14.18 14.64
CA GLY A 77 -3.53 -13.49 15.92
C GLY A 77 -3.84 -12.00 15.76
N ARG A 78 -4.34 -11.40 16.85
CA ARG A 78 -4.48 -9.95 16.97
C ARG A 78 -4.44 -9.51 18.42
N CYS A 79 -3.81 -8.38 18.69
CA CYS A 79 -3.90 -7.71 19.98
C CYS A 79 -5.15 -6.82 20.05
N ALA A 80 -5.59 -6.46 21.26
CA ALA A 80 -6.59 -5.41 21.41
C ALA A 80 -5.97 -4.06 21.00
N PRO A 81 -6.69 -3.19 20.29
CA PRO A 81 -6.14 -1.89 19.94
C PRO A 81 -5.76 -1.09 21.19
N HIS A 82 -4.57 -0.51 21.20
CA HIS A 82 -4.05 0.27 22.32
C HIS A 82 -3.45 1.59 21.85
N THR A 83 -3.33 2.53 22.78
CA THR A 83 -2.89 3.90 22.48
C THR A 83 -1.42 4.06 22.80
N HIS A 84 -0.66 4.67 21.88
CA HIS A 84 0.75 5.00 22.07
C HIS A 84 0.99 6.47 21.71
N VAL A 85 1.88 7.14 22.45
CA VAL A 85 2.31 8.50 22.12
C VAL A 85 3.58 8.40 21.26
N ILE A 86 3.53 8.90 20.03
CA ILE A 86 4.67 8.93 19.10
C ILE A 86 4.80 10.37 18.58
N ASN A 87 5.96 10.98 18.72
CA ASN A 87 6.21 12.38 18.33
C ASN A 87 5.17 13.36 18.90
N ASN A 88 4.85 13.21 20.19
CA ASN A 88 3.86 14.01 20.90
C ASN A 88 2.43 13.94 20.32
N ARG A 89 2.14 12.93 19.50
CA ARG A 89 0.81 12.64 18.95
C ARG A 89 0.33 11.28 19.43
N THR A 90 -0.90 11.25 19.89
CA THR A 90 -1.59 10.03 20.29
C THR A 90 -1.98 9.23 19.05
N LYS A 91 -1.51 7.99 18.94
CA LYS A 91 -1.86 7.05 17.88
C LYS A 91 -2.50 5.80 18.46
N ARG A 92 -3.46 5.23 17.74
CA ARG A 92 -4.05 3.93 18.04
C ARG A 92 -3.32 2.87 17.22
N LEU A 93 -2.83 1.85 17.88
CA LEU A 93 -2.08 0.74 17.30
C LEU A 93 -2.80 -0.58 17.58
N MET A 94 -2.58 -1.55 16.71
CA MET A 94 -3.03 -2.92 16.88
C MET A 94 -2.05 -3.80 16.11
N GLU A 95 -1.48 -4.78 16.78
CA GLU A 95 -0.64 -5.80 16.14
C GLU A 95 -1.50 -6.93 15.58
N LEU A 96 -1.15 -7.40 14.40
CA LEU A 96 -1.73 -8.56 13.73
C LEU A 96 -0.66 -9.62 13.49
N THR A 97 -1.06 -10.88 13.59
CA THR A 97 -0.24 -12.02 13.20
C THR A 97 -0.86 -12.68 11.98
N LEU A 98 -0.11 -12.73 10.89
CA LEU A 98 -0.46 -13.34 9.61
C LEU A 98 0.33 -14.63 9.42
N GLU A 99 -0.29 -15.65 8.82
CA GLU A 99 0.38 -16.88 8.37
C GLU A 99 0.17 -17.08 6.87
N ASP A 100 1.24 -17.42 6.15
CA ASP A 100 1.16 -18.03 4.82
C ASP A 100 1.31 -19.56 4.92
N SER A 101 1.61 -20.27 3.83
CA SER A 101 1.73 -21.73 3.85
C SER A 101 2.90 -22.24 4.72
N GLU A 102 3.90 -21.42 5.00
CA GLU A 102 5.16 -21.86 5.60
C GLU A 102 5.71 -20.92 6.70
N TYR A 103 5.26 -19.66 6.75
CA TYR A 103 5.85 -18.61 7.59
C TYR A 103 4.78 -17.77 8.31
N THR A 104 5.18 -17.19 9.45
CA THR A 104 4.37 -16.27 10.26
C THR A 104 4.94 -14.85 10.22
N LEU A 105 4.14 -13.86 9.89
CA LEU A 105 4.50 -12.44 9.89
C LEU A 105 3.73 -11.68 10.99
N ILE A 106 4.40 -10.80 11.73
CA ILE A 106 3.77 -9.91 12.71
C ILE A 106 3.87 -8.48 12.19
N ILE A 107 2.73 -7.79 12.11
CA ILE A 107 2.62 -6.41 11.60
C ILE A 107 1.87 -5.50 12.57
#